data_AF-A0AAE9YC35-F1
#
_entry.id   AF-A0AAE9YC35-F1
#
_cell.length_a   1.000
_cell.length_b   1.000
_cell.length_c   1.000
_cell.angle_alpha   90.00
_cell.angle_beta   90.00
_cell.angle_gamma   90.00
#
_symmetry.space_group_name_H-M   'P 1'
#
loop_
_entity.id
_entity.type
_entity.pdbx_description
1 polymer ?
#
loop_
_entity_poly.entity_id
_entity_poly.type
_entity_poly.pdbx_seq_one_letter_code
_entity_poly.pdbx_strand_id
1 'polypeptide(L)'
;MSVVLVGFLLVGVFPTRAWLAQRDELSARHEELAALEQEQDAIEEQVERLQTQEEIERIAREEYGMTREDETAFRMLPGAVAPVDLPDTWPFTGTDDWLNR
;
A
#
# COMPACT_ATOMS: atom_id res chain seq x y z
N MET A 1 -39.69 -56.86 6.32
CA MET A 1 -39.90 -55.41 6.05
C MET A 1 -38.77 -54.50 6.55
N SER A 2 -38.09 -54.80 7.67
CA SER A 2 -37.08 -53.88 8.23
C SER A 2 -35.86 -53.63 7.32
N VAL A 3 -35.31 -54.69 6.70
CA VAL A 3 -34.11 -54.59 5.85
C VAL A 3 -34.33 -53.73 4.60
N VAL A 4 -35.55 -53.76 4.03
CA VAL A 4 -35.90 -52.98 2.83
C VAL A 4 -35.99 -51.48 3.13
N LEU A 5 -36.52 -51.11 4.31
CA LEU A 5 -36.58 -49.72 4.76
C LEU A 5 -35.19 -49.14 5.04
N VAL A 6 -34.30 -49.92 5.67
CA VAL A 6 -32.91 -49.51 5.92
C VAL A 6 -32.15 -49.35 4.60
N GLY A 7 -32.31 -50.28 3.66
CA GLY A 7 -31.71 -50.17 2.33
C GLY A 7 -32.19 -48.92 1.56
N PHE A 8 -33.48 -48.60 1.63
CA PHE A 8 -34.04 -47.42 0.95
C PHE A 8 -33.57 -46.10 1.59
N LEU A 9 -33.46 -46.04 2.91
CA LEU A 9 -32.89 -44.89 3.64
C LEU A 9 -31.41 -44.66 3.28
N LEU A 10 -30.63 -45.73 3.20
CA LEU A 10 -29.21 -45.64 2.83
C LEU A 10 -29.02 -45.19 1.37
N VAL A 11 -29.87 -45.65 0.45
CA VAL A 11 -29.80 -45.26 -0.96
C VAL A 11 -30.39 -43.86 -1.22
N GLY A 12 -31.36 -43.38 -0.44
CA GLY A 12 -31.99 -42.07 -0.64
C GLY A 12 -31.32 -40.91 0.11
N VAL A 13 -30.89 -41.12 1.35
CA VAL A 13 -30.36 -40.04 2.23
C VAL A 13 -28.86 -39.80 2.00
N PHE A 14 -28.10 -40.83 1.68
CA PHE A 14 -26.65 -40.71 1.49
C PHE A 14 -26.26 -39.91 0.22
N PRO A 15 -26.83 -40.16 -0.98
CA PRO A 15 -26.49 -39.36 -2.15
C PRO A 15 -27.04 -37.93 -2.07
N THR A 16 -28.16 -37.69 -1.39
CA THR A 16 -28.72 -36.34 -1.24
C THR A 16 -27.86 -35.46 -0.33
N ARG A 17 -27.35 -35.99 0.79
CA ARG A 17 -26.40 -35.26 1.65
C ARG A 17 -25.07 -34.99 0.97
N ALA A 18 -24.50 -35.98 0.27
CA ALA A 18 -23.24 -35.80 -0.45
C ALA A 18 -23.38 -34.80 -1.61
N TRP A 19 -24.53 -34.76 -2.29
CA TRP A 19 -24.81 -33.79 -3.34
C TRP A 19 -24.98 -32.37 -2.80
N LEU A 20 -25.69 -32.20 -1.68
CA LEU A 20 -25.80 -30.89 -1.01
C LEU A 20 -24.43 -30.38 -0.55
N ALA A 21 -23.63 -31.23 0.11
CA ALA A 21 -22.29 -30.86 0.53
C ALA A 21 -21.37 -30.45 -0.64
N GLN A 22 -21.44 -31.16 -1.78
CA GLN A 22 -20.69 -30.79 -2.98
C GLN A 22 -21.15 -29.45 -3.57
N ARG A 23 -22.45 -29.13 -3.51
CA ARG A 23 -22.97 -27.84 -3.96
C ARG A 23 -22.50 -26.70 -3.06
N ASP A 24 -22.53 -26.91 -1.75
CA ASP A 24 -22.08 -25.92 -0.78
C ASP A 24 -20.58 -25.65 -0.95
N GLU A 25 -19.77 -26.70 -1.12
CA GLU A 25 -18.34 -26.56 -1.39
C GLU A 25 -18.09 -25.83 -2.72
N LEU A 26 -18.83 -26.17 -3.78
CA LEU A 26 -18.72 -25.47 -5.06
C LEU A 26 -19.09 -23.98 -4.93
N SER A 27 -20.15 -23.65 -4.17
CA SER A 27 -20.55 -22.26 -3.90
C SER A 27 -19.45 -21.51 -3.16
N ALA A 28 -18.93 -22.08 -2.08
CA ALA A 28 -17.86 -21.48 -1.29
C ALA A 28 -16.60 -21.21 -2.14
N ARG A 29 -16.25 -22.15 -3.03
CA ARG A 29 -15.11 -21.96 -3.95
C ARG A 29 -15.36 -20.86 -4.98
N HIS A 30 -16.58 -20.73 -5.50
CA HIS A 30 -16.91 -19.64 -6.42
C HIS A 30 -16.87 -18.29 -5.72
N GLU A 31 -17.34 -18.21 -4.47
CA GLU A 31 -17.25 -16.99 -3.66
C GLU A 31 -15.79 -16.62 -3.38
N GLU A 32 -14.94 -17.58 -3.03
CA GLU A 32 -13.50 -17.37 -2.85
C GLU A 32 -12.83 -16.86 -4.13
N LEU A 33 -13.15 -17.48 -5.28
CA LEU A 33 -12.63 -17.05 -6.58
C LEU A 33 -13.07 -15.62 -6.92
N ALA A 34 -14.36 -15.30 -6.75
CA ALA A 34 -14.87 -13.97 -7.04
C ALA A 34 -14.22 -12.89 -6.15
N ALA A 35 -13.93 -13.22 -4.88
CA ALA A 35 -13.20 -12.33 -3.98
C ALA A 35 -11.76 -12.09 -4.45
N LEU A 36 -11.07 -13.16 -4.87
CA LEU A 36 -9.70 -13.06 -5.38
C LEU A 36 -9.62 -12.29 -6.70
N GLU A 37 -10.57 -12.51 -7.62
CA GLU A 37 -10.67 -11.76 -8.89
C GLU A 37 -10.90 -10.27 -8.62
N GLN A 38 -11.79 -9.93 -7.67
CA GLN A 38 -12.00 -8.54 -7.28
C GLN A 38 -10.76 -7.89 -6.67
N GLU A 39 -10.00 -8.62 -5.84
CA GLU A 39 -8.75 -8.12 -5.28
C GLU A 39 -7.69 -7.93 -6.38
N GLN A 40 -7.60 -8.87 -7.31
CA GLN A 40 -6.71 -8.77 -8.47
C GLN A 40 -7.04 -7.53 -9.30
N ASP A 41 -8.30 -7.32 -9.68
CA ASP A 41 -8.73 -6.17 -10.47
C ASP A 41 -8.36 -4.85 -9.77
N ALA A 42 -8.58 -4.78 -8.45
CA ALA A 42 -8.22 -3.61 -7.66
C ALA A 42 -6.70 -3.37 -7.59
N ILE A 43 -5.88 -4.42 -7.57
CA ILE A 43 -4.42 -4.28 -7.62
C ILE A 43 -3.96 -3.86 -9.02
N GLU A 44 -4.54 -4.43 -10.07
CA GLU A 44 -4.21 -4.08 -11.46
C GLU A 44 -4.53 -2.61 -11.75
N GLU A 45 -5.70 -2.12 -11.34
CA GLU A 45 -6.05 -0.69 -11.47
C GLU A 45 -5.05 0.23 -10.74
N GLN A 46 -4.57 -0.19 -9.56
CA GLN A 46 -3.55 0.55 -8.83
C GLN A 46 -2.21 0.57 -9.56
N VAL A 47 -1.79 -0.58 -10.10
CA VAL A 47 -0.56 -0.69 -10.88
C VAL A 47 -0.64 0.21 -12.11
N GLU A 48 -1.73 0.16 -12.86
CA GLU A 48 -1.95 1.00 -14.04
C GLU A 48 -1.87 2.49 -13.68
N ARG A 49 -2.54 2.91 -12.60
CA ARG A 49 -2.49 4.29 -12.12
C ARG A 49 -1.07 4.71 -11.74
N LEU A 50 -0.35 3.87 -10.99
CA LEU A 50 1.03 4.14 -10.54
C LEU A 50 2.05 4.17 -11.67
N GLN A 51 1.73 3.53 -12.81
CA GLN A 51 2.59 3.53 -14.00
C GLN A 51 2.36 4.73 -14.92
N THR A 52 1.34 5.56 -14.67
CA THR A 52 1.13 6.79 -15.45
C THR A 52 2.29 7.77 -15.25
N GLN A 53 2.62 8.52 -16.30
CA GLN A 53 3.73 9.47 -16.26
C GLN A 53 3.49 10.55 -15.20
N GLU A 54 2.25 11.00 -15.06
CA GLU A 54 1.84 11.98 -14.06
C GLU A 54 2.08 11.49 -12.64
N GLU A 55 1.72 10.24 -12.34
CA GLU A 55 1.86 9.68 -11.00
C GLU A 55 3.32 9.35 -10.67
N ILE A 56 4.09 8.88 -11.65
CA ILE A 56 5.53 8.72 -11.53
C ILE A 56 6.19 10.06 -11.23
N GLU A 57 5.86 11.12 -11.97
CA GLU A 57 6.42 12.45 -11.73
C GLU A 57 6.01 13.03 -10.37
N ARG A 58 4.75 12.80 -9.95
CA ARG A 58 4.27 13.22 -8.64
C ARG A 58 5.10 12.57 -7.53
N ILE A 59 5.28 11.25 -7.56
CA ILE A 59 6.09 10.52 -6.57
C ILE A 59 7.56 10.95 -6.66
N ALA A 60 8.11 11.10 -7.86
CA ALA A 60 9.49 11.55 -8.05
C ALA A 60 9.74 12.93 -7.40
N ARG A 61 8.78 13.85 -7.52
CA ARG A 61 8.86 15.19 -6.92
C ARG A 61 8.65 15.17 -5.41
N GLU A 62 7.63 14.45 -4.93
CA GLU A 62 7.23 14.43 -3.52
C GLU A 62 8.22 13.65 -2.65
N GLU A 63 8.59 12.45 -3.07
CA GLU A 63 9.41 11.53 -2.26
C GLU A 63 10.92 11.69 -2.51
N TYR A 64 11.29 12.06 -3.74
CA TYR A 64 12.70 12.11 -4.14
C TYR A 64 13.20 13.53 -4.46
N GLY A 65 12.31 14.54 -4.46
CA GLY A 65 12.68 15.92 -4.78
C GLY A 65 13.22 16.10 -6.21
N MET A 66 12.89 15.19 -7.13
CA MET A 66 13.35 15.25 -8.52
C MET A 66 12.64 16.39 -9.28
N THR A 67 13.34 16.97 -10.26
CA THR A 67 12.79 17.96 -11.20
C THR A 67 13.11 17.55 -12.62
N ARG A 68 12.42 18.15 -13.60
CA ARG A 68 12.79 17.97 -15.01
C ARG A 68 14.10 18.68 -15.33
N GLU A 69 14.74 18.29 -16.43
CA GLU A 69 16.02 18.88 -16.86
C GLU A 69 15.92 20.39 -17.16
N ASP A 70 14.75 20.86 -17.57
CA ASP A 70 14.44 22.26 -17.87
C ASP A 70 13.88 23.06 -16.68
N GLU A 71 13.80 22.46 -15.50
CA GLU A 71 13.26 23.06 -14.28
C GLU A 71 14.37 23.44 -13.28
N THR A 72 14.20 24.57 -12.58
CA THR A 72 15.07 24.98 -11.47
C THR A 72 14.35 24.80 -10.14
N ALA A 73 14.84 23.90 -9.28
CA ALA A 73 14.31 23.72 -7.93
C ALA A 73 14.72 24.89 -7.02
N PHE A 74 13.74 25.65 -6.53
CA PHE A 74 13.97 26.65 -5.50
C PHE A 74 13.68 26.05 -4.12
N ARG A 75 14.70 25.98 -3.26
CA ARG A 75 14.51 25.64 -1.85
C ARG A 75 14.36 26.93 -1.05
N MET A 76 13.24 27.10 -0.35
CA MET A 76 13.10 28.16 0.64
C MET A 76 14.11 27.88 1.76
N LEU A 77 15.13 28.72 1.90
CA LEU A 77 15.90 28.71 3.13
C LEU A 77 15.00 29.25 4.24
N PRO A 78 15.07 28.68 5.47
CA PRO A 78 14.44 29.34 6.60
C PRO A 78 14.93 30.79 6.66
N GLY A 79 14.03 31.70 7.03
CA GLY A 79 14.38 33.12 7.17
C GLY A 79 15.68 33.24 7.98
N ALA A 80 16.57 34.13 7.55
CA ALA A 80 17.88 34.29 8.17
C ALA A 80 17.70 34.36 9.70
N VAL A 81 18.34 33.43 10.41
CA VAL A 81 18.37 33.48 11.87
C VAL A 81 19.02 34.81 12.22
N ALA A 82 18.36 35.60 13.07
CA ALA A 82 18.91 36.87 13.52
C ALA A 82 20.35 36.64 14.02
N PRO A 83 21.29 37.56 13.77
CA PRO A 83 22.64 37.46 14.29
C PRO A 83 22.58 37.17 15.79
N VAL A 84 23.20 36.06 16.21
CA VAL A 84 23.34 35.76 17.63
C VAL A 84 24.48 36.65 18.15
N ASP A 85 24.18 37.53 19.11
CA ASP A 85 25.21 38.21 19.89
C ASP A 85 25.91 37.17 20.77
N LEU A 86 27.12 36.79 20.38
CA LEU A 86 27.97 35.92 21.17
C LEU A 86 28.59 36.74 22.31
N PRO A 87 28.53 36.26 23.57
CA PRO A 87 29.15 36.99 24.68
C PRO A 87 30.67 36.93 24.57
N ASP A 88 31.36 38.01 24.95
CA ASP A 88 32.83 38.13 24.96
C ASP A 88 33.54 37.24 26.01
N THR A 89 32.86 36.23 26.53
CA THR A 89 33.33 35.35 27.60
C THR A 89 33.49 33.92 27.11
N TRP A 90 34.41 33.18 27.72
CA TRP A 90 34.64 31.77 27.44
C TRP A 90 33.33 30.97 27.40
N PRO A 91 33.13 30.05 26.43
CA PRO A 91 34.08 29.56 25.42
C PRO A 91 34.09 30.34 24.10
N PHE A 92 33.44 31.51 24.02
CA PHE A 92 33.21 32.24 22.77
C PHE A 92 34.25 33.33 22.49
N THR A 93 35.27 33.45 23.33
CA THR A 93 36.40 34.37 23.08
C THR A 93 37.14 33.97 21.80
N GLY A 94 37.13 34.83 20.77
CA GLY A 94 37.85 34.64 19.51
C GLY A 94 37.00 34.17 18.33
N THR A 95 35.67 34.19 18.44
CA THR A 95 34.73 33.83 17.36
C THR A 95 34.82 34.73 16.12
N ASP A 96 35.22 35.96 16.34
CA ASP A 96 35.11 37.07 15.38
C ASP A 96 36.23 37.00 14.31
N ASP A 97 37.38 36.40 14.67
CA ASP A 97 38.54 36.22 13.78
C ASP A 97 38.35 35.11 12.75
N TRP A 98 37.55 34.06 13.06
CA TRP A 98 37.36 32.94 12.14
C TRP A 98 36.27 33.19 11.09
N LEU A 99 35.26 34.01 11.40
CA LEU A 99 34.12 34.25 10.50
C LEU A 99 34.46 35.19 9.32
N ASN A 100 35.52 35.98 9.45
CA ASN A 100 35.93 37.02 8.50
C ASN A 100 37.18 36.65 7.66
N ARG A 101 37.61 35.39 7.66
CA ARG A 101 38.78 34.89 6.92
C ARG A 101 38.36 34.04 5.72
#